data_AF-A0A8T0VXF5-F1
#
_entry.id   AF-A0A8T0VXF5-F1
#
_cell.length_a   1.000
_cell.length_b   1.000
_cell.length_c   1.000
_cell.angle_alpha   90.00
_cell.angle_beta   90.00
_cell.angle_gamma   90.00
#
_symmetry.space_group_name_H-M   'P 1'
#
loop_
_entity.id
_entity.type
_entity.pdbx_description
1 polymer ?
#
loop_
_entity_poly.entity_id
_entity_poly.type
_entity_poly.pdbx_seq_one_letter_code
_entity_poly.pdbx_strand_id
1 'polypeptide(L)'
;MTRRAKTAPHLPAPKAASGEALDPPAQRPPGGGPLARPAPRRLQPPRPSPRSSSKRCRRTPPLRLPVGDAPSSPHLPHPGAQARPQLLFRLGDPSTASRRSEANMAALPLPTAEVCDANPHLIMNGELRALHPIFQIYGRRQVFAGPIVTLKVYEDNVLIREFLEEKGHGRVLVVDGGGSMRCAILGGNPVQQAQNNGWAGIVVNGCIRDVDEINGCDIGVRALNSHPMKANKKGIGEKHVPVTIAGTRICDGEWLYADTDGILVSRMELTV
;
A
#
# COMPACT_ATOMS: atom_id res chain seq x y z
N MET A 1 -71.54 12.90 -29.18
CA MET A 1 -71.81 13.04 -27.74
C MET A 1 -72.92 12.07 -27.35
N THR A 2 -72.57 10.92 -26.78
CA THR A 2 -73.51 9.96 -26.16
C THR A 2 -72.67 8.94 -25.39
N ARG A 3 -72.64 9.01 -24.06
CA ARG A 3 -71.99 8.01 -23.19
C ARG A 3 -73.05 7.37 -22.31
N ARG A 4 -73.20 6.06 -22.44
CA ARG A 4 -73.94 5.17 -21.54
C ARG A 4 -73.11 4.97 -20.25
N ALA A 5 -73.72 5.20 -19.09
CA ALA A 5 -73.18 4.80 -17.79
C ALA A 5 -73.75 3.42 -17.39
N LYS A 6 -72.89 2.57 -16.83
CA LYS A 6 -73.15 1.16 -16.51
C LYS A 6 -73.33 1.03 -14.99
N THR A 7 -74.44 0.42 -14.59
CA THR A 7 -74.93 0.22 -13.22
C THR A 7 -74.11 -0.86 -12.49
N ALA A 8 -73.82 -0.65 -11.19
CA ALA A 8 -73.22 -1.62 -10.28
C ALA A 8 -74.28 -2.27 -9.37
N PRO A 9 -74.15 -3.55 -8.97
CA PRO A 9 -75.01 -4.14 -7.94
C PRO A 9 -74.26 -4.47 -6.63
N HIS A 10 -74.76 -3.85 -5.56
CA HIS A 10 -75.17 -4.38 -4.25
C HIS A 10 -74.40 -5.56 -3.58
N LEU A 11 -73.83 -5.27 -2.41
CA LEU A 11 -73.47 -6.23 -1.34
C LEU A 11 -74.71 -6.80 -0.62
N PRO A 12 -74.55 -7.94 0.07
CA PRO A 12 -75.06 -8.08 1.43
C PRO A 12 -73.99 -8.56 2.45
N ALA A 13 -74.11 -8.06 3.69
CA ALA A 13 -73.41 -8.51 4.92
C ALA A 13 -74.45 -9.19 5.86
N PRO A 14 -74.17 -9.56 7.13
CA PRO A 14 -72.99 -10.17 7.77
C PRO A 14 -73.37 -11.46 8.57
N LYS A 15 -72.39 -12.17 9.17
CA LYS A 15 -72.62 -13.03 10.35
C LYS A 15 -71.54 -12.81 11.42
N ALA A 16 -71.99 -12.45 12.62
CA ALA A 16 -71.31 -12.55 13.92
C ALA A 16 -71.21 -14.03 14.36
N ALA A 17 -70.49 -14.50 15.38
CA ALA A 17 -69.71 -14.01 16.52
C ALA A 17 -68.59 -15.07 16.78
N SER A 18 -67.46 -14.81 17.44
CA SER A 18 -67.22 -14.79 18.90
C SER A 18 -65.69 -14.60 19.01
N GLY A 19 -65.08 -13.70 19.78
CA GLY A 19 -65.20 -13.49 21.21
C GLY A 19 -64.08 -14.25 21.94
N GLU A 20 -62.93 -13.62 22.19
CA GLU A 20 -62.15 -13.75 23.44
C GLU A 20 -61.01 -12.72 23.52
N ALA A 21 -60.56 -12.46 24.74
CA ALA A 21 -60.16 -11.17 25.29
C ALA A 21 -58.69 -10.78 25.04
N LEU A 22 -58.47 -9.45 25.09
CA LEU A 22 -57.19 -8.78 25.26
C LEU A 22 -56.62 -9.04 26.66
N ASP A 23 -55.29 -9.19 26.75
CA ASP A 23 -54.52 -8.82 27.94
C ASP A 23 -53.47 -7.72 27.60
N PRO A 24 -53.36 -6.65 28.41
CA PRO A 24 -52.50 -5.48 28.18
C PRO A 24 -51.02 -5.69 28.57
N PRO A 25 -50.10 -4.80 28.13
CA PRO A 25 -48.65 -4.98 28.31
C PRO A 25 -48.22 -4.79 29.77
N ALA A 26 -47.40 -5.71 30.27
CA ALA A 26 -46.81 -5.63 31.60
C ALA A 26 -45.85 -4.44 31.74
N GLN A 27 -46.11 -3.65 32.78
CA GLN A 27 -45.41 -2.44 33.18
C GLN A 27 -44.05 -2.76 33.81
N ARG A 28 -43.08 -1.87 33.56
CA ARG A 28 -41.74 -1.87 34.18
C ARG A 28 -41.83 -1.52 35.67
N PRO A 29 -41.06 -2.17 36.55
CA PRO A 29 -40.93 -1.72 37.94
C PRO A 29 -40.03 -0.47 38.05
N PRO A 30 -40.32 0.46 38.96
CA PRO A 30 -39.47 1.61 39.25
C PRO A 30 -38.44 1.29 40.34
N GLY A 31 -37.28 1.95 40.31
CA GLY A 31 -36.43 2.13 41.49
C GLY A 31 -35.20 1.23 41.59
N GLY A 32 -34.07 1.74 41.11
CA GLY A 32 -32.73 1.28 41.45
C GLY A 32 -31.74 2.40 41.14
N GLY A 33 -31.37 3.18 42.16
CA GLY A 33 -30.43 4.31 42.04
C GLY A 33 -29.05 3.86 41.54
N PRO A 34 -28.21 4.81 41.08
CA PRO A 34 -26.90 4.47 40.54
C PRO A 34 -25.98 3.95 41.66
N LEU A 35 -25.71 2.64 41.65
CA LEU A 35 -24.60 2.06 42.40
C LEU A 35 -23.30 2.62 41.84
N ALA A 36 -22.65 3.46 42.63
CA ALA A 36 -21.33 4.01 42.37
C ALA A 36 -20.34 2.87 42.06
N ARG A 37 -19.85 2.82 40.82
CA ARG A 37 -18.73 1.94 40.46
C ARG A 37 -17.49 2.43 41.23
N PRO A 38 -16.76 1.55 41.93
CA PRO A 38 -15.51 1.94 42.57
C PRO A 38 -14.51 2.39 41.49
N ALA A 39 -13.90 3.55 41.70
CA ALA A 39 -12.87 4.11 40.84
C ALA A 39 -11.73 3.10 40.61
N PRO A 40 -11.15 3.03 39.40
CA PRO A 40 -9.99 2.17 39.16
C PRO A 40 -8.84 2.60 40.06
N ARG A 41 -8.29 1.65 40.85
CA ARG A 41 -7.09 1.84 41.66
C ARG A 41 -5.98 2.42 40.77
N ARG A 42 -5.52 3.63 41.09
CA ARG A 42 -4.27 4.20 40.57
C ARG A 42 -3.14 3.20 40.85
N LEU A 43 -2.64 2.55 39.80
CA LEU A 43 -1.34 1.91 39.82
C LEU A 43 -0.31 3.00 40.11
N GLN A 44 0.34 2.94 41.28
CA GLN A 44 1.49 3.78 41.58
C GLN A 44 2.64 3.38 40.64
N PRO A 45 3.37 4.34 40.04
CA PRO A 45 4.58 4.01 39.30
C PRO A 45 5.65 3.44 40.27
N PRO A 46 6.46 2.46 39.83
CA PRO A 46 7.52 1.91 40.67
C PRO A 46 8.54 3.00 41.03
N ARG A 47 8.94 3.02 42.29
CA ARG A 47 9.99 3.92 42.83
C ARG A 47 11.32 3.65 42.13
N PRO A 48 12.11 4.69 41.78
CA PRO A 48 13.46 4.49 41.26
C PRO A 48 14.40 4.00 42.37
N SER A 49 15.14 2.93 42.10
CA SER A 49 16.23 2.45 42.95
C SER A 49 17.46 3.38 42.87
N PRO A 50 18.24 3.49 43.96
CA PRO A 50 19.30 4.49 44.06
C PRO A 50 20.55 4.15 43.22
N ARG A 51 21.08 5.21 42.59
CA ARG A 51 22.34 5.27 41.85
C ARG A 51 23.51 4.77 42.69
N SER A 52 24.32 3.89 42.12
CA SER A 52 25.71 3.68 42.56
C SER A 52 26.63 4.68 41.86
N SER A 53 27.49 5.26 42.67
CA SER A 53 28.41 6.34 42.35
C SER A 53 29.70 5.83 41.72
N SER A 54 30.34 6.75 41.00
CA SER A 54 31.79 6.83 40.73
C SER A 54 32.35 5.99 39.58
N LYS A 55 32.79 6.69 38.53
CA LYS A 55 34.23 6.87 38.30
C LYS A 55 34.49 8.06 37.38
N ARG A 56 35.18 9.02 37.99
CA ARG A 56 35.76 10.24 37.45
C ARG A 56 36.87 9.85 36.47
N CYS A 57 36.65 10.02 35.17
CA CYS A 57 37.74 9.91 34.17
C CYS A 57 38.20 11.31 33.77
N ARG A 58 39.51 11.54 33.93
CA ARG A 58 40.17 12.84 33.86
C ARG A 58 40.33 13.27 32.40
N ARG A 59 40.10 14.56 32.16
CA ARG A 59 40.52 15.27 30.95
C ARG A 59 42.05 15.28 30.86
N THR A 60 42.59 15.01 29.67
CA THR A 60 43.96 15.39 29.26
C THR A 60 43.93 15.93 27.82
N PRO A 61 44.86 16.83 27.45
CA PRO A 61 44.72 17.82 26.37
C PRO A 61 45.16 17.30 24.97
N PRO A 62 44.90 18.05 23.88
CA PRO A 62 45.20 17.60 22.52
C PRO A 62 46.67 17.79 22.15
N LEU A 63 47.24 16.80 21.46
CA LEU A 63 48.56 16.85 20.82
C LEU A 63 48.42 17.33 19.37
N ARG A 64 49.23 18.34 19.03
CA ARG A 64 49.46 18.90 17.68
C ARG A 64 50.39 18.01 16.86
N LEU A 65 50.03 17.81 15.57
CA LEU A 65 50.79 17.83 14.29
C LEU A 65 52.23 17.24 14.23
N PRO A 66 52.62 16.60 13.10
CA PRO A 66 52.99 17.36 11.91
C PRO A 66 52.36 16.90 10.59
N VAL A 67 52.23 17.90 9.72
CA VAL A 67 51.96 17.84 8.28
C VAL A 67 53.11 17.10 7.60
N GLY A 68 52.78 16.10 6.78
CA GLY A 68 53.73 15.40 5.91
C GLY A 68 53.48 15.78 4.47
N ASP A 69 54.52 16.31 3.84
CA ASP A 69 54.57 16.89 2.50
C ASP A 69 54.27 15.92 1.36
N ALA A 70 53.67 16.48 0.32
CA ALA A 70 53.53 15.89 -1.01
C ALA A 70 54.88 15.77 -1.72
N PRO A 71 54.99 14.84 -2.69
CA PRO A 71 55.71 15.17 -3.91
C PRO A 71 54.92 14.83 -5.18
N SER A 72 54.69 15.89 -5.97
CA SER A 72 54.97 16.01 -7.41
C SER A 72 54.68 14.83 -8.37
N SER A 73 53.72 15.07 -9.27
CA SER A 73 53.63 14.47 -10.60
C SER A 73 54.94 14.61 -11.40
N PRO A 74 55.11 13.76 -12.43
CA PRO A 74 55.44 14.34 -13.73
C PRO A 74 54.72 13.70 -14.92
N HIS A 75 54.36 14.60 -15.85
CA HIS A 75 54.47 14.50 -17.30
C HIS A 75 53.74 13.41 -18.12
N LEU A 76 52.80 13.93 -18.93
CA LEU A 76 52.43 13.47 -20.28
C LEU A 76 53.63 13.30 -21.21
N PRO A 77 53.46 12.47 -22.25
CA PRO A 77 53.63 12.99 -23.61
C PRO A 77 52.52 12.54 -24.60
N HIS A 78 52.03 13.51 -25.38
CA HIS A 78 51.64 13.34 -26.80
C HIS A 78 52.91 13.58 -27.66
N PRO A 79 52.99 13.32 -28.99
CA PRO A 79 51.90 13.16 -29.98
C PRO A 79 52.12 12.07 -31.06
N GLY A 80 51.16 11.90 -31.98
CA GLY A 80 51.51 11.64 -33.40
C GLY A 80 50.67 10.62 -34.20
N ALA A 81 50.18 11.10 -35.35
CA ALA A 81 49.82 10.38 -36.58
C ALA A 81 48.49 9.58 -36.61
N GLN A 82 47.43 10.11 -37.23
CA GLN A 82 47.13 10.06 -38.68
C GLN A 82 46.87 8.65 -39.23
N ALA A 83 45.60 8.35 -39.57
CA ALA A 83 45.18 7.75 -40.85
C ALA A 83 43.65 7.52 -40.90
N ARG A 84 42.95 8.33 -41.70
CA ARG A 84 41.84 7.88 -42.59
C ARG A 84 42.51 7.47 -43.92
N PRO A 85 41.90 6.70 -44.85
CA PRO A 85 40.47 6.44 -45.11
C PRO A 85 40.17 4.92 -45.26
N GLN A 86 38.96 4.41 -45.47
CA GLN A 86 38.23 4.38 -46.75
C GLN A 86 36.82 3.82 -46.54
N LEU A 87 35.89 4.43 -47.27
CA LEU A 87 34.50 4.05 -47.45
C LEU A 87 34.46 2.78 -48.31
N LEU A 88 33.93 1.67 -47.78
CA LEU A 88 33.51 0.53 -48.60
C LEU A 88 32.05 0.22 -48.31
N PHE A 89 31.20 0.70 -49.21
CA PHE A 89 29.84 0.21 -49.38
C PHE A 89 29.91 -1.30 -49.65
N ARG A 90 29.36 -2.12 -48.75
CA ARG A 90 28.93 -3.47 -49.09
C ARG A 90 27.44 -3.59 -48.82
N LEU A 91 26.77 -3.99 -49.89
CA LEU A 91 25.36 -4.32 -50.01
C LEU A 91 24.95 -5.36 -48.96
N GLY A 92 23.71 -5.24 -48.50
CA GLY A 92 23.14 -6.05 -47.43
C GLY A 92 23.06 -7.54 -47.75
N ASP A 93 23.37 -8.34 -46.74
CA ASP A 93 22.99 -9.75 -46.67
C ASP A 93 21.58 -9.87 -46.04
N PRO A 94 20.58 -10.42 -46.74
CA PRO A 94 19.20 -10.54 -46.27
C PRO A 94 18.97 -11.79 -45.40
N SER A 95 19.91 -12.14 -44.50
CA SER A 95 19.84 -13.37 -43.71
C SER A 95 19.72 -13.17 -42.19
N THR A 96 19.66 -11.92 -41.69
CA THR A 96 19.51 -11.63 -40.25
C THR A 96 18.06 -11.36 -39.84
N ALA A 97 17.09 -11.80 -40.64
CA ALA A 97 15.65 -11.59 -40.41
C ALA A 97 14.98 -12.69 -39.55
N SER A 98 15.73 -13.60 -38.92
CA SER A 98 15.13 -14.74 -38.18
C SER A 98 15.62 -14.93 -36.75
N ARG A 99 16.10 -13.87 -36.07
CA ARG A 99 16.37 -13.87 -34.62
C ARG A 99 15.92 -12.57 -33.94
N ARG A 100 14.74 -12.08 -34.31
CA ARG A 100 14.02 -11.00 -33.63
C ARG A 100 12.54 -11.36 -33.57
N SER A 101 12.18 -12.38 -32.78
CA SER A 101 10.76 -12.64 -32.46
C SER A 101 10.50 -13.25 -31.09
N GLU A 102 11.49 -13.30 -30.18
CA GLU A 102 11.28 -13.76 -28.79
C GLU A 102 11.87 -12.80 -27.75
N ALA A 103 12.19 -11.57 -28.16
CA ALA A 103 12.64 -10.53 -27.25
C ALA A 103 11.46 -9.62 -26.87
N ASN A 104 10.96 -9.84 -25.66
CA ASN A 104 10.30 -8.84 -24.83
C ASN A 104 8.90 -8.39 -25.30
N MET A 105 7.93 -9.32 -25.28
CA MET A 105 6.56 -8.96 -24.90
C MET A 105 6.61 -8.56 -23.44
N ALA A 106 6.96 -7.30 -23.15
CA ALA A 106 6.58 -6.68 -21.90
C ALA A 106 5.04 -6.68 -21.91
N ALA A 107 4.44 -7.74 -21.37
CA ALA A 107 3.00 -7.88 -21.26
C ALA A 107 2.48 -6.57 -20.67
N LEU A 108 1.65 -5.87 -21.44
CA LEU A 108 0.97 -4.68 -20.93
C LEU A 108 0.28 -5.08 -19.64
N PRO A 109 0.36 -4.28 -18.58
CA PRO A 109 -0.22 -4.66 -17.31
C PRO A 109 -1.73 -4.87 -17.49
N LEU A 110 -2.22 -6.02 -17.02
CA LEU A 110 -3.56 -6.51 -17.30
C LEU A 110 -4.63 -5.56 -16.72
N PRO A 111 -5.57 -5.04 -17.54
CA PRO A 111 -6.66 -4.20 -17.04
C PRO A 111 -7.50 -4.96 -16.02
N THR A 112 -7.80 -4.36 -14.88
CA THR A 112 -8.48 -5.06 -13.78
C THR A 112 -9.89 -5.48 -14.14
N ALA A 113 -10.63 -4.67 -14.91
CA ALA A 113 -11.96 -5.02 -15.40
C ALA A 113 -11.93 -6.27 -16.29
N GLU A 114 -10.99 -6.33 -17.24
CA GLU A 114 -10.81 -7.48 -18.13
C GLU A 114 -10.40 -8.74 -17.35
N VAL A 115 -9.51 -8.60 -16.37
CA VAL A 115 -9.15 -9.70 -15.46
C VAL A 115 -10.37 -10.23 -14.71
N CYS A 116 -11.26 -9.35 -14.25
CA CYS A 116 -12.51 -9.77 -13.59
C CYS A 116 -13.43 -10.53 -14.55
N ASP A 117 -13.66 -9.98 -15.74
CA ASP A 117 -14.59 -10.54 -16.74
C ASP A 117 -14.10 -11.90 -17.28
N ALA A 118 -12.78 -12.06 -17.44
CA ALA A 118 -12.17 -13.31 -17.90
C ALA A 118 -12.13 -14.40 -16.82
N ASN A 119 -12.17 -14.04 -15.52
CA ASN A 119 -11.95 -14.97 -14.40
C ASN A 119 -13.11 -15.02 -13.37
N PRO A 120 -14.39 -15.11 -13.78
CA PRO A 120 -15.51 -15.10 -12.83
C PRO A 120 -15.45 -16.29 -11.85
N HIS A 121 -14.93 -17.43 -12.29
CA HIS A 121 -14.79 -18.62 -11.45
C HIS A 121 -13.76 -18.44 -10.32
N LEU A 122 -12.70 -17.66 -10.56
CA LEU A 122 -11.70 -17.30 -9.53
C LEU A 122 -12.24 -16.28 -8.52
N ILE A 123 -13.20 -15.45 -8.94
CA ILE A 123 -13.89 -14.55 -8.01
C ILE A 123 -14.82 -15.36 -7.11
N MET A 124 -15.59 -16.28 -7.69
CA MET A 124 -16.55 -17.10 -6.94
C MET A 124 -15.89 -18.03 -5.91
N ASN A 125 -14.71 -18.59 -6.21
CA ASN A 125 -13.96 -19.44 -5.28
C ASN A 125 -13.08 -18.63 -4.29
N GLY A 126 -13.06 -17.30 -4.42
CA GLY A 126 -12.32 -16.38 -3.56
C GLY A 126 -10.80 -16.35 -3.82
N GLU A 127 -10.31 -16.85 -4.95
CA GLU A 127 -8.90 -16.81 -5.31
C GLU A 127 -8.48 -15.49 -5.94
N LEU A 128 -9.39 -14.84 -6.66
CA LEU A 128 -9.31 -13.46 -7.15
C LEU A 128 -10.26 -12.58 -6.31
N ARG A 129 -9.72 -11.52 -5.71
CA ARG A 129 -10.44 -10.67 -4.76
C ARG A 129 -10.22 -9.20 -5.08
N ALA A 130 -11.30 -8.45 -5.19
CA ALA A 130 -11.23 -6.99 -5.30
C ALA A 130 -11.16 -6.35 -3.92
N LEU A 131 -10.32 -5.33 -3.76
CA LEU A 131 -10.32 -4.48 -2.56
C LEU A 131 -11.43 -3.44 -2.67
N HIS A 132 -11.98 -3.01 -1.54
CA HIS A 132 -12.92 -1.89 -1.53
C HIS A 132 -12.24 -0.61 -2.08
N PRO A 133 -12.96 0.23 -2.84
CA PRO A 133 -12.41 1.39 -3.55
C PRO A 133 -12.18 2.60 -2.62
N ILE A 134 -11.28 2.44 -1.65
CA ILE A 134 -10.96 3.48 -0.66
C ILE A 134 -9.60 4.17 -0.91
N PHE A 135 -8.89 3.76 -1.95
CA PHE A 135 -7.54 4.23 -2.25
C PHE A 135 -7.55 5.36 -3.25
N GLN A 136 -6.77 6.38 -2.95
CA GLN A 136 -6.37 7.42 -3.89
C GLN A 136 -5.13 6.98 -4.67
N ILE A 137 -5.01 7.53 -5.87
CA ILE A 137 -3.91 7.22 -6.78
C ILE A 137 -2.82 8.28 -6.67
N TYR A 138 -1.59 7.81 -6.48
CA TYR A 138 -0.38 8.62 -6.47
C TYR A 138 0.70 7.96 -7.33
N GLY A 139 1.70 8.74 -7.73
CA GLY A 139 2.74 8.30 -8.64
C GLY A 139 2.33 8.37 -10.10
N ARG A 140 3.30 8.41 -11.01
CA ARG A 140 3.04 8.51 -12.45
C ARG A 140 2.47 7.22 -13.02
N ARG A 141 2.84 6.08 -12.44
CA ARG A 141 2.41 4.77 -12.93
C ARG A 141 1.03 4.44 -12.38
N GLN A 142 0.02 4.75 -13.19
CA GLN A 142 -1.39 4.47 -12.88
C GLN A 142 -1.68 2.98 -12.90
N VAL A 143 -0.98 2.20 -13.73
CA VAL A 143 -1.19 0.75 -13.87
C VAL A 143 0.06 -0.03 -13.49
N PHE A 144 -0.05 -0.92 -12.52
CA PHE A 144 1.05 -1.75 -12.05
C PHE A 144 0.55 -3.09 -11.50
N ALA A 145 1.42 -4.08 -11.56
CA ALA A 145 1.17 -5.40 -11.01
C ALA A 145 2.47 -6.04 -10.53
N GLY A 146 2.37 -7.02 -9.65
CA GLY A 146 3.51 -7.82 -9.21
C GLY A 146 3.27 -8.65 -7.97
N PRO A 147 4.25 -9.49 -7.60
CA PRO A 147 4.19 -10.29 -6.38
C PRO A 147 4.24 -9.41 -5.14
N ILE A 148 3.40 -9.74 -4.16
CA ILE A 148 3.17 -8.97 -2.95
C ILE A 148 4.21 -9.31 -1.89
N VAL A 149 4.70 -8.26 -1.23
CA VAL A 149 5.35 -8.36 0.08
C VAL A 149 4.50 -7.62 1.10
N THR A 150 4.16 -8.26 2.21
CA THR A 150 3.30 -7.64 3.23
C THR A 150 4.09 -7.10 4.42
N LEU A 151 3.65 -5.96 4.94
CA LEU A 151 4.19 -5.33 6.13
C LEU A 151 3.05 -4.78 6.97
N LYS A 152 3.02 -5.12 8.26
CA LYS A 152 2.07 -4.56 9.22
C LYS A 152 2.80 -3.64 10.18
N VAL A 153 2.37 -2.39 10.26
CA VAL A 153 2.94 -1.34 11.12
C VAL A 153 1.82 -0.48 11.69
N TYR A 154 2.13 0.31 12.72
CA TYR A 154 1.18 1.30 13.23
C TYR A 154 1.88 2.62 13.51
N GLU A 155 1.59 3.63 12.69
CA GLU A 155 2.14 4.98 12.82
C GLU A 155 3.68 5.00 12.94
N ASP A 156 4.35 4.10 12.22
CA ASP A 156 5.81 3.94 12.16
C ASP A 156 6.25 3.71 10.71
N ASN A 157 7.43 4.21 10.35
CA ASN A 157 7.94 4.13 8.98
C ASN A 157 9.35 3.55 8.82
N VAL A 158 9.97 3.06 9.89
CA VAL A 158 11.35 2.54 9.80
C VAL A 158 11.38 1.28 8.94
N LEU A 159 10.50 0.31 9.21
CA LEU A 159 10.44 -0.94 8.44
C LEU A 159 9.99 -0.72 6.99
N ILE A 160 9.13 0.28 6.74
CA ILE A 160 8.73 0.64 5.38
C ILE A 160 9.95 1.09 4.59
N ARG A 161 10.76 1.97 5.18
CA ARG A 161 11.98 2.46 4.54
C ARG A 161 12.90 1.28 4.23
N GLU A 162 13.24 0.46 5.21
CA GLU A 162 14.10 -0.72 5.03
C GLU A 162 13.72 -1.56 3.82
N PHE A 163 12.44 -1.91 3.66
CA PHE A 163 11.98 -2.66 2.48
C PHE A 163 12.23 -1.91 1.17
N LEU A 164 11.95 -0.61 1.11
CA LEU A 164 12.12 0.17 -0.10
C LEU A 164 13.61 0.42 -0.45
N GLU A 165 14.52 0.27 0.52
CA GLU A 165 15.96 0.30 0.26
C GLU A 165 16.48 -1.00 -0.41
N GLU A 166 15.76 -2.11 -0.24
CA GLU A 166 16.04 -3.39 -0.90
C GLU A 166 15.61 -3.38 -2.38
N LYS A 167 16.13 -4.34 -3.15
CA LYS A 167 15.73 -4.55 -4.55
C LYS A 167 14.29 -5.06 -4.64
N GLY A 168 13.49 -4.34 -5.40
CA GLY A 168 12.07 -4.62 -5.57
C GLY A 168 11.82 -5.82 -6.47
N HIS A 169 12.61 -6.01 -7.54
CA HIS A 169 12.42 -7.08 -8.52
C HIS A 169 10.99 -7.16 -9.08
N GLY A 170 10.34 -6.00 -9.30
CA GLY A 170 8.95 -5.94 -9.75
C GLY A 170 7.91 -6.28 -8.68
N ARG A 171 8.31 -6.46 -7.42
CA ARG A 171 7.37 -6.68 -6.30
C ARG A 171 6.53 -5.44 -5.99
N VAL A 172 5.41 -5.67 -5.32
CA VAL A 172 4.53 -4.65 -4.76
C VAL A 172 4.60 -4.73 -3.23
N LEU A 173 4.91 -3.61 -2.57
CA LEU A 173 4.88 -3.54 -1.11
C LEU A 173 3.46 -3.19 -0.65
N VAL A 174 2.83 -4.06 0.14
CA VAL A 174 1.52 -3.84 0.74
C VAL A 174 1.69 -3.60 2.24
N VAL A 175 1.40 -2.37 2.66
CA VAL A 175 1.58 -1.91 4.04
C VAL A 175 0.23 -1.76 4.72
N ASP A 176 -0.03 -2.56 5.75
CA ASP A 176 -1.10 -2.31 6.70
C ASP A 176 -0.63 -1.33 7.77
N GLY A 177 -1.00 -0.05 7.63
CA GLY A 177 -0.76 1.00 8.62
C GLY A 177 -1.87 1.15 9.66
N GLY A 178 -2.82 0.19 9.71
CA GLY A 178 -4.01 0.26 10.56
C GLY A 178 -5.02 1.32 10.12
N GLY A 179 -4.92 1.85 8.90
CA GLY A 179 -5.83 2.87 8.38
C GLY A 179 -5.74 4.22 9.11
N SER A 180 -4.63 4.52 9.79
CA SER A 180 -4.50 5.78 10.52
C SER A 180 -4.48 6.98 9.58
N MET A 181 -5.35 7.95 9.89
CA MET A 181 -5.42 9.24 9.20
C MET A 181 -4.68 10.36 9.97
N ARG A 182 -3.96 10.03 11.05
CA ARG A 182 -3.34 11.01 11.95
C ARG A 182 -1.91 11.40 11.56
N CYS A 183 -1.24 10.56 10.78
CA CYS A 183 0.13 10.81 10.32
C CYS A 183 0.43 10.06 9.03
N ALA A 184 1.44 10.52 8.31
CA ALA A 184 1.95 9.87 7.11
C ALA A 184 3.06 8.88 7.43
N ILE A 185 2.87 7.63 7.00
CA ILE A 185 3.83 6.53 7.16
C ILE A 185 4.74 6.38 5.93
N LEU A 186 4.40 6.99 4.79
CA LEU A 186 5.23 7.04 3.59
C LEU A 186 5.41 8.50 3.12
N GLY A 187 6.58 8.83 2.60
CA GLY A 187 6.90 10.15 2.02
C GLY A 187 7.66 10.01 0.71
N GLY A 188 8.10 11.12 0.13
CA GLY A 188 8.68 11.14 -1.22
C GLY A 188 10.03 10.43 -1.34
N ASN A 189 11.03 10.78 -0.52
CA ASN A 189 12.37 10.17 -0.57
C ASN A 189 12.35 8.61 -0.59
N PRO A 190 11.62 7.90 0.29
CA PRO A 190 11.53 6.44 0.22
C PRO A 190 10.88 5.91 -1.07
N VAL A 191 9.89 6.62 -1.63
CA VAL A 191 9.24 6.25 -2.90
C VAL A 191 10.21 6.43 -4.07
N GLN A 192 10.97 7.53 -4.09
CA GLN A 192 12.00 7.75 -5.10
C GLN A 192 13.07 6.64 -5.06
N GLN A 193 13.44 6.19 -3.85
CA GLN A 193 14.35 5.06 -3.68
C GLN A 193 13.73 3.74 -4.15
N ALA A 194 12.46 3.50 -3.85
CA ALA A 194 11.72 2.33 -4.33
C ALA A 194 11.70 2.23 -5.87
N GLN A 195 11.46 3.35 -6.55
CA GLN A 195 11.54 3.44 -8.01
C GLN A 195 12.94 3.02 -8.50
N ASN A 196 13.99 3.60 -7.93
CA ASN A 196 15.37 3.29 -8.31
C ASN A 196 15.77 1.84 -8.02
N ASN A 197 15.08 1.21 -7.07
CA ASN A 197 15.28 -0.19 -6.70
C ASN A 197 14.37 -1.17 -7.46
N GLY A 198 13.56 -0.69 -8.41
CA GLY A 198 12.75 -1.53 -9.29
C GLY A 198 11.54 -2.16 -8.61
N TRP A 199 10.93 -1.47 -7.64
CA TRP A 199 9.60 -1.82 -7.14
C TRP A 199 8.53 -1.48 -8.18
N ALA A 200 7.54 -2.36 -8.37
CA ALA A 200 6.43 -2.09 -9.29
C ALA A 200 5.43 -1.10 -8.69
N GLY A 201 5.21 -1.19 -7.37
CA GLY A 201 4.34 -0.25 -6.67
C GLY A 201 4.28 -0.45 -5.16
N ILE A 202 3.52 0.43 -4.52
CA ILE A 202 3.34 0.46 -3.07
C ILE A 202 1.85 0.72 -2.76
N VAL A 203 1.24 -0.12 -1.94
CA VAL A 203 -0.14 0.06 -1.45
C VAL A 203 -0.09 0.27 0.06
N VAL A 204 -0.71 1.35 0.54
CA VAL A 204 -0.63 1.80 1.93
C VAL A 204 -2.02 1.95 2.53
N ASN A 205 -2.36 1.12 3.51
CA ASN A 205 -3.53 1.32 4.37
C ASN A 205 -3.22 2.39 5.43
N GLY A 206 -3.14 3.64 5.01
CA GLY A 206 -2.83 4.81 5.84
C GLY A 206 -2.56 6.05 4.99
N CYS A 207 -2.09 7.11 5.64
CA CYS A 207 -1.72 8.35 4.95
C CYS A 207 -0.28 8.38 4.45
N ILE A 208 -0.06 9.19 3.42
CA ILE A 208 1.27 9.52 2.85
C ILE A 208 1.51 11.02 2.88
N ARG A 209 2.70 11.47 2.46
CA ARG A 209 3.03 12.90 2.34
C ARG A 209 3.99 13.13 1.17
N ASP A 210 4.31 14.40 0.92
CA ASP A 210 5.19 14.81 -0.17
C ASP A 210 4.60 14.37 -1.54
N VAL A 211 3.29 14.59 -1.71
CA VAL A 211 2.49 14.09 -2.84
C VAL A 211 3.05 14.53 -4.19
N ASP A 212 3.50 15.77 -4.32
CA ASP A 212 4.06 16.28 -5.58
C ASP A 212 5.34 15.54 -5.98
N GLU A 213 6.19 15.21 -5.00
CA GLU A 213 7.41 14.42 -5.22
C GLU A 213 7.05 12.99 -5.63
N ILE A 214 6.10 12.37 -4.94
CA ILE A 214 5.60 11.02 -5.26
C ILE A 214 5.02 10.99 -6.69
N ASN A 215 4.23 11.99 -7.06
CA ASN A 215 3.62 12.12 -8.38
C ASN A 215 4.65 12.42 -9.50
N GLY A 216 5.88 12.78 -9.15
CA GLY A 216 7.00 12.85 -10.09
C GLY A 216 7.65 11.48 -10.38
N CYS A 217 7.44 10.48 -9.53
CA CYS A 217 8.08 9.18 -9.62
C CYS A 217 7.33 8.22 -10.57
N ASP A 218 8.06 7.47 -11.40
CA ASP A 218 7.57 6.39 -12.28
C ASP A 218 7.37 5.06 -11.52
N ILE A 219 6.54 5.11 -10.48
CA ILE A 219 6.14 3.98 -9.65
C ILE A 219 4.67 4.12 -9.28
N GLY A 220 3.97 3.00 -9.10
CA GLY A 220 2.57 3.01 -8.71
C GLY A 220 2.42 3.16 -7.21
N VAL A 221 1.62 4.13 -6.74
CA VAL A 221 1.33 4.28 -5.32
C VAL A 221 -0.18 4.35 -5.10
N ARG A 222 -0.66 3.64 -4.08
CA ARG A 222 -2.05 3.67 -3.60
C ARG A 222 -2.04 3.93 -2.11
N ALA A 223 -2.81 4.92 -1.66
CA ALA A 223 -2.93 5.24 -0.24
C ALA A 223 -4.30 5.81 0.11
N LEU A 224 -4.67 5.83 1.39
CA LEU A 224 -5.98 6.35 1.79
C LEU A 224 -6.09 7.86 1.60
N ASN A 225 -5.07 8.62 2.01
CA ASN A 225 -5.04 10.07 1.87
C ASN A 225 -3.61 10.62 2.04
N SER A 226 -3.45 11.93 1.93
CA SER A 226 -2.25 12.65 2.33
C SER A 226 -2.40 13.27 3.71
N HIS A 227 -1.30 13.37 4.48
CA HIS A 227 -1.27 14.02 5.78
C HIS A 227 0.13 14.60 6.07
N PRO A 228 0.27 15.88 6.49
CA PRO A 228 1.58 16.53 6.61
C PRO A 228 2.43 16.01 7.78
N MET A 229 1.81 15.54 8.87
CA MET A 229 2.52 15.05 10.06
C MET A 229 3.26 13.74 9.77
N LYS A 230 4.54 13.66 10.16
CA LYS A 230 5.35 12.43 10.05
C LYS A 230 4.95 11.38 11.08
N ALA A 231 5.07 10.10 10.70
CA ALA A 231 5.00 8.97 11.61
C ALA A 231 6.19 8.91 12.60
N ASN A 232 6.06 8.02 13.59
CA ASN A 232 7.13 7.69 14.53
C ASN A 232 8.25 6.90 13.86
N LYS A 233 9.36 6.74 14.59
CA LYS A 233 10.57 6.04 14.13
C LYS A 233 11.11 5.08 15.18
N LYS A 234 10.25 4.20 15.69
CA LYS A 234 10.56 3.21 16.72
C LYS A 234 10.99 1.86 16.13
N GLY A 235 10.70 1.57 14.85
CA GLY A 235 11.07 0.29 14.25
C GLY A 235 10.16 -0.87 14.63
N ILE A 236 8.90 -0.58 14.96
CA ILE A 236 7.93 -1.58 15.42
C ILE A 236 7.02 -1.98 14.26
N GLY A 237 6.89 -3.29 14.04
CA GLY A 237 5.97 -3.87 13.07
C GLY A 237 6.28 -5.35 12.82
N GLU A 238 5.50 -5.95 11.93
CA GLU A 238 5.57 -7.36 11.57
C GLU A 238 5.76 -7.49 10.05
N LYS A 239 6.86 -8.12 9.62
CA LYS A 239 7.18 -8.36 8.20
C LYS A 239 6.58 -9.70 7.76
N HIS A 240 6.12 -9.80 6.51
CA HIS A 240 5.63 -11.04 5.88
C HIS A 240 4.44 -11.71 6.61
N VAL A 241 3.60 -10.91 7.28
CA VAL A 241 2.39 -11.40 7.95
C VAL A 241 1.16 -11.16 7.07
N PRO A 242 0.15 -12.05 7.11
CA PRO A 242 -1.13 -11.76 6.46
C PRO A 242 -1.76 -10.48 7.02
N VAL A 243 -2.23 -9.62 6.13
CA VAL A 243 -2.89 -8.35 6.47
C VAL A 243 -4.32 -8.33 5.94
N THR A 244 -5.20 -7.58 6.60
CA THR A 244 -6.58 -7.39 6.15
C THR A 244 -6.81 -5.92 5.87
N ILE A 245 -6.91 -5.57 4.60
CA ILE A 245 -7.01 -4.18 4.13
C ILE A 245 -8.22 -4.07 3.21
N ALA A 246 -9.03 -3.01 3.39
CA ALA A 246 -10.16 -2.72 2.51
C ALA A 246 -11.13 -3.91 2.31
N GLY A 247 -11.39 -4.67 3.38
CA GLY A 247 -12.26 -5.85 3.37
C GLY A 247 -11.60 -7.15 2.87
N THR A 248 -10.35 -7.10 2.41
CA THR A 248 -9.68 -8.23 1.76
C THR A 248 -8.47 -8.68 2.56
N ARG A 249 -8.35 -9.99 2.79
CA ARG A 249 -7.16 -10.62 3.35
C ARG A 249 -6.12 -10.81 2.25
N ILE A 250 -4.90 -10.35 2.52
CA ILE A 250 -3.77 -10.34 1.59
C ILE A 250 -2.61 -11.08 2.27
N CYS A 251 -2.01 -12.00 1.54
CA CYS A 251 -0.84 -12.76 1.98
C CYS A 251 0.42 -12.38 1.21
N ASP A 252 1.56 -12.56 1.88
CA ASP A 252 2.87 -12.47 1.24
C ASP A 252 2.97 -13.52 0.11
N GLY A 253 3.56 -13.14 -1.02
CA GLY A 253 3.70 -14.00 -2.21
C GLY A 253 2.48 -14.07 -3.14
N GLU A 254 1.33 -13.53 -2.73
CA GLU A 254 0.18 -13.34 -3.65
C GLU A 254 0.49 -12.31 -4.74
N TRP A 255 -0.38 -12.15 -5.72
CA TRP A 255 -0.21 -11.19 -6.81
C TRP A 255 -1.18 -10.03 -6.69
N LEU A 256 -0.69 -8.81 -6.93
CA LEU A 256 -1.50 -7.60 -6.95
C LEU A 256 -1.58 -7.05 -8.37
N TYR A 257 -2.77 -6.61 -8.76
CA TYR A 257 -3.03 -5.86 -10.00
C TYR A 257 -3.75 -4.59 -9.64
N ALA A 258 -3.27 -3.45 -10.12
CA ALA A 258 -3.88 -2.15 -9.83
C ALA A 258 -3.88 -1.27 -11.06
N ASP A 259 -5.00 -0.61 -11.30
CA ASP A 259 -5.20 0.41 -12.31
C ASP A 259 -6.08 1.55 -11.74
N THR A 260 -6.70 2.34 -12.61
CA THR A 260 -7.60 3.42 -12.21
C THR A 260 -8.95 2.95 -11.69
N ASP A 261 -9.39 1.74 -12.04
CA ASP A 261 -10.69 1.20 -11.65
C ASP A 261 -10.62 0.58 -10.26
N GLY A 262 -9.52 -0.10 -9.94
CA GLY A 262 -9.36 -0.69 -8.61
C GLY A 262 -8.07 -1.45 -8.37
N ILE A 263 -8.11 -2.26 -7.32
CA ILE A 263 -7.03 -3.14 -6.91
C ILE A 263 -7.59 -4.55 -6.77
N LEU A 264 -6.96 -5.50 -7.44
CA LEU A 264 -7.23 -6.92 -7.33
C LEU A 264 -6.05 -7.63 -6.67
N VAL A 265 -6.37 -8.69 -5.92
CA VAL A 265 -5.40 -9.62 -5.36
C VAL A 265 -5.76 -11.03 -5.81
N SER A 266 -4.78 -11.74 -6.36
CA SER A 266 -4.88 -13.12 -6.79
C SER A 266 -3.92 -13.99 -5.99
N ARG A 267 -4.29 -15.25 -5.72
CA ARG A 267 -3.35 -16.22 -5.11
C ARG A 267 -2.14 -16.56 -5.98
N MET A 268 -2.27 -16.35 -7.28
CA MET A 268 -1.27 -16.72 -8.28
C MET A 268 -1.16 -15.64 -9.36
N GLU A 269 -0.07 -15.70 -10.13
CA GLU A 269 0.07 -14.89 -11.33
C GLU A 269 -1.02 -15.27 -12.33
N LEU A 270 -1.77 -14.26 -12.78
CA LEU A 270 -2.75 -14.38 -13.84
C LEU A 270 -2.10 -14.02 -15.17
N THR A 271 -2.34 -14.86 -16.16
CA THR A 271 -2.11 -14.59 -17.58
C THR A 271 -3.49 -14.54 -18.23
N VAL A 272 -3.89 -13.37 -18.74
CA VAL A 272 -5.08 -13.25 -19.61
C VAL A 272 -4.68 -13.41 -21.07
#